data_AF-A0A1G5FV45-F1
#
_entry.id   AF-A0A1G5FV45-F1
#
_cell.length_a   1.000
_cell.length_b   1.000
_cell.length_c   1.000
_cell.angle_alpha   90.00
_cell.angle_beta   90.00
_cell.angle_gamma   90.00
#
_symmetry.space_group_name_H-M   'P 1'
#
loop_
_entity.id
_entity.type
_entity.pdbx_description
1 polymer ?
#
loop_
_entity_poly.entity_id
_entity_poly.type
_entity_poly.pdbx_seq_one_letter_code
_entity_poly.pdbx_strand_id
1 'polypeptide(L)' 'MCHKQQQADLRPSVSAKDLMMILSAIGAYAHNTEYRDLRDRLQHQAVTWGVVRAS' A
#
# COMPACT_ATOMS: atom_id res chain seq x y z
N MET A 1 -14.17 26.84 10.64
CA MET A 1 -12.96 26.06 10.29
C MET A 1 -13.30 24.58 10.45
N CYS A 2 -13.41 23.83 9.35
CA CYS A 2 -13.53 22.37 9.40
C CYS A 2 -12.48 21.82 8.44
N HIS A 3 -11.36 21.34 8.99
CA HIS A 3 -10.45 20.47 8.25
C HIS A 3 -11.21 19.17 7.99
N LYS A 4 -11.93 19.08 6.86
CA LYS A 4 -12.34 17.80 6.31
C LYS A 4 -11.05 17.07 5.97
N GLN A 5 -10.61 16.20 6.87
CA GLN A 5 -9.66 15.14 6.55
C GLN A 5 -10.25 14.43 5.32
N GLN A 6 -9.67 14.69 4.15
CA GLN A 6 -9.82 13.82 3.01
C GLN A 6 -9.23 12.47 3.43
N GLN A 7 -10.06 11.64 4.07
CA GLN A 7 -10.02 10.22 3.78
C GLN A 7 -10.32 10.13 2.29
N ALA A 8 -9.31 10.33 1.46
CA ALA A 8 -9.38 9.92 0.08
C ALA A 8 -9.70 8.43 0.17
N ASP A 9 -10.91 8.07 -0.24
CA ASP A 9 -11.25 6.72 -0.66
C ASP A 9 -10.15 6.29 -1.63
N LEU A 10 -9.09 5.68 -1.08
CA LEU A 10 -8.02 5.09 -1.83
C LEU A 10 -8.59 3.79 -2.40
N ARG A 11 -9.59 3.89 -3.27
CA ARG A 11 -9.85 2.80 -4.21
C ARG A 11 -8.56 2.71 -5.04
N PRO A 12 -7.91 1.54 -5.08
CA PRO A 12 -6.64 1.41 -5.78
C PRO A 12 -6.87 1.80 -7.24
N SER A 13 -6.22 2.89 -7.68
CA SER A 13 -6.15 3.28 -9.09
C SER A 13 -5.28 2.32 -9.91
N VAL A 14 -4.51 1.49 -9.20
CA VAL A 14 -3.63 0.45 -9.72
C VAL A 14 -4.33 -0.91 -9.64
N SER A 15 -4.12 -1.76 -10.66
CA SER A 15 -4.63 -3.13 -10.61
C SER A 15 -3.95 -3.92 -9.49
N ALA A 16 -4.58 -5.02 -9.07
CA ALA A 16 -4.01 -5.94 -8.09
C ALA A 16 -2.61 -6.43 -8.48
N LYS A 17 -2.42 -6.71 -9.78
CA LYS A 17 -1.17 -7.17 -10.36
C LYS A 17 -0.09 -6.10 -10.26
N ASP A 18 -0.42 -4.86 -10.62
CA ASP A 18 0.53 -3.74 -10.58
C ASP A 18 0.90 -3.40 -9.14
N LEU A 19 -0.05 -3.45 -8.21
CA LEU A 19 0.21 -3.23 -6.80
C LEU A 19 1.16 -4.29 -6.22
N MET A 20 1.00 -5.57 -6.58
CA MET A 20 1.96 -6.62 -6.19
C MET A 20 3.35 -6.42 -6.79
N MET A 21 3.42 -5.96 -8.05
CA MET A 21 4.70 -5.62 -8.69
C MET A 21 5.40 -4.46 -7.95
N ILE A 22 4.66 -3.41 -7.59
CA ILE A 22 5.17 -2.28 -6.83
C ILE A 22 5.67 -2.72 -5.45
N LEU A 23 4.87 -3.50 -4.70
CA LEU A 23 5.26 -4.03 -3.39
C LEU A 23 6.54 -4.88 -3.46
N SER A 24 6.69 -5.68 -4.52
CA SER A 24 7.89 -6.49 -4.76
C SER A 24 9.11 -5.63 -5.05
N ALA A 25 8.96 -4.59 -5.89
CA ALA A 25 10.04 -3.66 -6.21
C ALA A 25 10.51 -2.86 -4.98
N ILE A 26 9.59 -2.40 -4.14
CA ILE A 26 9.91 -1.73 -2.87
C ILE A 26 10.61 -2.72 -1.92
N GLY A 27 10.19 -3.98 -1.91
CA GLY A 27 10.80 -5.05 -1.10
C GLY A 27 12.30 -5.24 -1.34
N ALA A 28 12.81 -4.94 -2.53
CA ALA A 28 14.25 -4.98 -2.82
C ALA A 28 15.05 -3.95 -2.00
N TYR A 29 14.40 -2.87 -1.56
CA TYR A 29 14.97 -1.80 -0.73
C TYR A 29 14.60 -1.94 0.76
N ALA A 30 14.08 -3.09 1.19
CA ALA A 30 13.63 -3.30 2.58
C ALA A 30 14.74 -3.22 3.65
N HIS A 31 16.01 -3.18 3.23
CA HIS A 31 17.14 -2.88 4.12
C HIS A 31 17.11 -1.42 4.63
N ASN A 32 16.43 -0.52 3.92
CA ASN A 32 16.14 0.84 4.38
C ASN A 32 14.79 0.84 5.13
N THR A 33 14.84 1.33 6.37
CA THR A 33 13.69 1.40 7.29
C THR A 33 12.51 2.16 6.70
N GLU A 34 12.73 3.24 5.95
CA GLU A 34 11.64 4.03 5.36
C GLU A 34 10.87 3.25 4.30
N TYR A 35 11.60 2.48 3.48
CA TYR A 35 11.00 1.66 2.43
C TYR A 35 10.29 0.42 2.99
N ARG A 36 10.82 -0.15 4.08
CA ARG A 36 10.15 -1.23 4.80
C ARG A 36 8.82 -0.77 5.39
N ASP A 37 8.82 0.34 6.12
CA ASP A 37 7.61 0.86 6.76
C ASP A 37 6.57 1.30 5.70
N LEU A 38 7.03 1.85 4.56
CA LEU A 38 6.17 2.13 3.41
C LEU A 38 5.54 0.85 2.83
N ARG A 39 6.34 -0.20 2.64
CA ARG A 39 5.86 -1.50 2.14
C ARG A 39 4.79 -2.09 3.05
N ASP A 40 4.99 -2.04 4.37
CA ASP A 40 4.04 -2.60 5.33
C ASP A 40 2.70 -1.87 5.31
N ARG A 41 2.73 -0.53 5.21
CA ARG A 41 1.52 0.29 5.07
C ARG A 41 0.76 -0.05 3.80
N LEU A 42 1.45 -0.12 2.65
CA LEU A 42 0.84 -0.45 1.37
C LEU A 42 0.29 -1.89 1.37
N GLN A 43 0.99 -2.84 1.97
CA GLN A 43 0.53 -4.22 2.11
C GLN A 43 -0.75 -4.29 2.94
N HIS A 44 -0.81 -3.56 4.06
CA HIS A 44 -1.99 -3.51 4.91
C HIS A 44 -3.21 -2.90 4.20
N GLN A 45 -2.98 -1.82 3.43
CA GLN A 45 -4.02 -1.22 2.60
C GLN A 45 -4.51 -2.19 1.52
N ALA A 46 -3.59 -2.92 0.87
CA ALA A 46 -3.93 -3.89 -0.16
C ALA A 46 -4.77 -5.06 0.40
N VAL A 47 -4.50 -5.50 1.63
CA VAL A 47 -5.36 -6.47 2.34
C VAL A 47 -6.73 -5.88 2.65
N THR A 48 -6.76 -4.65 3.16
CA THR A 48 -8.01 -3.94 3.51
C THR A 48 -8.92 -3.75 2.29
N TRP A 49 -8.34 -3.49 1.11
CA TRP A 49 -9.08 -3.35 -0.15
C TRP A 49 -9.45 -4.68 -0.80
N GLY A 50 -9.08 -5.82 -0.19
CA GLY A 50 -9.32 -7.16 -0.75
C GLY A 50 -8.49 -7.47 -2.00
N VAL A 51 -7.43 -6.71 -2.25
CA VAL A 51 -6.54 -6.85 -3.42
C VAL A 51 -5.56 -8.01 -3.23
N VAL A 52 -5.18 -8.29 -1.99
CA VAL A 52 -4.24 -9.36 -1.61
C VAL A 52 -4.83 -10.11 -0.42
N ARG A 53 -4.67 -11.43 -0.37
CA ARG A 53 -5.03 -12.21 0.81
C ARG A 53 -3.93 -12.03 1.86
N ALA A 54 -4.32 -11.82 3.11
CA ALA A 54 -3.40 -12.00 4.24
C ALA A 54 -3.04 -13.49 4.28
N SER A 55 -1.77 -13.80 4.08
CA SER A 55 -1.20 -15.14 4.18
C SER A 55 -0.62 -15.37 5.56
#